data_AF-A0A484YLE3-F1
#
_entry.id   AF-A0A484YLE3-F1
#
_cell.length_a   1.000
_cell.length_b   1.000
_cell.length_c   1.000
_cell.angle_alpha   90.00
_cell.angle_beta   90.00
_cell.angle_gamma   90.00
#
_symmetry.space_group_name_H-M   'P 1'
#
loop_
_entity.id
_entity.type
_entity.pdbx_description
1 polymer ?
#
loop_
_entity_poly.entity_id
_entity_poly.type
_entity_poly.pdbx_seq_one_letter_code
_entity_poly.pdbx_strand_id
1 'polypeptide(L)'
;MAVVQVRRALIDADLARLAAQNEWEGIVVYGSVRQVDDLEDLDIGIQAIAAIPVGAAGDGIGESDIRVNFGGVTFFSRRPSLCRQYRDYPF
;
A
#
# COMPACT_ATOMS: atom_id res chain seq x y z
N MET A 1 -0.65 -16.14 -2.96
CA MET A 1 -2.02 -15.82 -2.47
C MET A 1 -1.89 -14.63 -1.52
N ALA A 2 -2.23 -13.43 -1.95
CA ALA A 2 -2.22 -12.25 -1.07
C ALA A 2 -3.47 -12.30 -0.19
N VAL A 3 -3.31 -12.70 1.07
CA VAL A 3 -4.40 -12.64 2.05
C VAL A 3 -4.64 -11.18 2.40
N VAL A 4 -5.77 -10.66 1.96
CA VAL A 4 -6.26 -9.33 2.29
C VAL A 4 -6.66 -9.32 3.76
N GLN A 5 -5.75 -8.89 4.63
CA GLN A 5 -5.98 -8.89 6.07
C GLN A 5 -6.56 -7.55 6.52
N VAL A 6 -7.89 -7.46 6.56
CA VAL A 6 -8.65 -6.34 7.15
C VAL A 6 -8.91 -6.51 8.64
N ARG A 7 -8.20 -7.43 9.32
CA ARG A 7 -8.39 -7.67 10.78
C ARG A 7 -7.28 -7.07 11.63
N ARG A 8 -6.21 -6.61 10.99
CA ARG A 8 -4.97 -6.19 11.65
C ARG A 8 -4.39 -4.99 10.88
N ALA A 9 -3.90 -4.00 11.61
CA ALA A 9 -3.23 -2.86 11.00
C ALA A 9 -1.85 -3.27 10.47
N LEU A 10 -1.60 -2.92 9.21
CA LEU A 10 -0.33 -3.16 8.50
C LEU A 10 0.59 -1.94 8.56
N ILE A 11 0.03 -0.74 8.68
CA ILE A 11 0.77 0.52 8.75
C ILE A 11 0.57 1.14 10.13
N ASP A 12 1.69 1.61 10.66
CA ASP A 12 1.81 2.31 11.93
C ASP A 12 2.19 3.78 11.71
N ALA A 13 1.96 4.64 12.70
CA ALA A 13 2.31 6.08 12.61
C ALA A 13 3.81 6.30 12.34
N ASP A 14 4.68 5.45 12.88
CA ASP A 14 6.13 5.53 12.64
C ASP A 14 6.50 5.27 11.18
N LEU A 15 5.81 4.33 10.53
CA LEU A 15 6.00 4.03 9.10
C LEU A 15 5.50 5.18 8.22
N ALA A 16 4.38 5.81 8.60
CA ALA A 16 3.88 7.00 7.92
C ALA A 16 4.87 8.18 8.05
N ARG A 17 5.45 8.40 9.25
CA ARG A 17 6.51 9.40 9.46
C ARG A 17 7.75 9.11 8.64
N LEU A 18 8.17 7.85 8.55
CA LEU A 18 9.29 7.45 7.71
C LEU A 18 9.00 7.74 6.23
N ALA A 19 7.79 7.44 5.74
CA ALA A 19 7.43 7.72 4.36
C ALA A 19 7.40 9.23 4.07
N ALA A 20 6.89 10.05 4.98
CA ALA A 20 6.94 11.51 4.87
C ALA A 20 8.40 12.02 4.83
N GLN A 21 9.29 11.47 5.68
CA GLN A 21 10.73 11.79 5.66
C GLN A 21 11.43 11.33 4.38
N ASN A 22 10.93 10.27 3.73
CA ASN A 22 11.41 9.80 2.43
C ASN A 22 10.78 10.56 1.26
N GLU A 23 10.05 11.66 1.52
CA GLU A 23 9.41 12.51 0.50
C GLU A 23 8.40 11.73 -0.37
N TRP A 24 7.72 10.73 0.21
CA TRP A 24 6.66 10.01 -0.50
C TRP A 24 5.40 10.88 -0.57
N GLU A 25 4.80 10.96 -1.77
CA GLU A 25 3.54 11.70 -1.97
C GLU A 25 2.35 11.00 -1.28
N GLY A 26 2.42 9.68 -1.12
CA GLY A 26 1.35 8.91 -0.48
C GLY A 26 1.62 7.42 -0.33
N ILE A 27 0.81 6.76 0.49
CA ILE A 27 0.80 5.32 0.70
C ILE A 27 -0.62 4.79 0.44
N VAL A 28 -0.73 3.77 -0.41
CA VAL A 28 -1.99 3.03 -0.62
C VAL A 28 -1.87 1.65 0.03
N VAL A 29 -2.77 1.35 0.95
CA VAL A 29 -2.78 0.15 1.78
C VAL A 29 -4.05 -0.63 1.52
N TYR A 30 -3.91 -1.82 0.95
CA TYR A 30 -5.03 -2.75 0.81
C TYR A 30 -5.23 -3.57 2.09
N GLY A 31 -5.57 -2.88 3.17
CA GLY A 31 -5.67 -3.44 4.51
C GLY A 31 -6.12 -2.39 5.51
N SER A 32 -5.68 -2.54 6.75
CA SER A 32 -6.03 -1.60 7.82
C SER A 32 -4.83 -0.77 8.29
N VAL A 33 -5.10 0.44 8.77
CA VAL A 33 -4.12 1.36 9.39
C VAL A 33 -4.44 1.56 10.86
N ARG A 34 -3.45 1.92 11.68
CA ARG A 34 -3.68 2.33 13.07
C ARG A 34 -3.26 3.77 13.28
N GLN A 35 -3.68 4.35 14.41
CA GLN A 35 -3.24 5.67 14.87
C GLN A 35 -3.54 6.77 13.85
N VAL A 36 -4.77 6.78 13.31
CA VAL A 36 -5.23 7.79 12.33
C VAL A 36 -5.04 9.25 12.81
N ASP A 37 -5.06 9.45 14.13
CA ASP A 37 -4.82 10.72 14.82
C ASP A 37 -3.37 11.23 14.67
N ASP A 38 -2.36 10.34 14.59
CA ASP A 38 -0.99 10.75 14.26
C ASP A 38 -0.81 10.94 12.74
N LEU A 39 -1.62 10.28 11.92
CA LEU A 39 -1.54 10.37 10.46
C LEU A 39 -2.11 11.69 9.93
N GLU A 40 -3.10 12.28 10.61
CA GLU A 40 -3.72 13.54 10.16
C GLU A 40 -2.76 14.74 10.24
N ASP A 41 -1.74 14.67 11.11
CA ASP A 41 -0.71 15.70 11.26
C ASP A 41 0.38 15.61 10.17
N LEU A 42 0.42 14.51 9.41
CA LEU A 42 1.43 14.28 8.37
C LEU A 42 0.95 14.76 7.00
N ASP A 43 1.81 15.49 6.29
CA ASP A 43 1.57 15.95 4.92
C ASP A 43 1.84 14.82 3.88
N ILE A 44 1.18 13.67 4.06
CA ILE A 44 1.28 12.52 3.16
C ILE A 44 -0.11 11.88 2.95
N GLY A 45 -0.45 11.59 1.69
CA GLY A 45 -1.74 10.98 1.38
C GLY A 45 -1.78 9.49 1.72
N ILE A 46 -2.58 9.08 2.71
CA ILE A 46 -2.70 7.65 3.09
C ILE A 46 -4.10 7.13 2.80
N GLN A 47 -4.19 6.09 1.96
CA GLN A 47 -5.46 5.45 1.62
C GLN A 47 -5.49 4.02 2.13
N ALA A 48 -6.52 3.68 2.92
CA ALA A 48 -6.69 2.36 3.49
C ALA A 48 -8.14 1.89 3.47
N ILE A 49 -8.37 0.59 3.59
CA ILE A 49 -9.72 0.01 3.61
C ILE A 49 -10.42 0.26 4.95
N ALA A 50 -9.68 0.18 6.06
CA ALA A 50 -10.23 0.37 7.40
C ALA A 50 -9.18 0.91 8.38
N ALA A 51 -9.61 1.49 9.49
CA ALA A 51 -8.75 1.83 10.62
C ALA A 51 -9.01 0.84 11.76
N ILE A 52 -7.99 0.10 12.21
CA ILE A 52 -8.11 -0.91 13.26
C ILE A 52 -6.96 -0.74 14.27
N PRO A 53 -7.25 -0.63 15.58
CA PRO A 53 -6.22 -0.40 16.59
C PRO A 53 -5.33 -1.64 16.84
N VAL A 54 -5.77 -2.82 16.42
CA VAL A 54 -5.04 -4.10 16.60
C VAL A 54 -3.94 -4.23 15.55
N GLY A 55 -2.68 -4.18 15.97
CA GLY A 55 -1.51 -4.35 15.10
C GLY A 55 -1.37 -5.76 14.54
N ALA A 56 -0.84 -5.87 13.32
CA ALA A 56 -0.43 -7.15 12.76
C ALA A 56 0.87 -7.65 13.44
N ALA A 57 0.98 -8.98 13.59
CA ALA A 57 2.26 -9.57 13.95
C ALA A 57 3.20 -9.47 12.75
N GLY A 58 4.41 -8.92 12.96
CA GLY A 58 5.45 -8.77 11.94
C GLY A 58 6.13 -10.09 11.62
N ASP A 59 5.38 -11.03 11.03
CA ASP A 59 5.89 -12.37 10.69
C ASP A 59 6.82 -12.34 9.44
N GLY A 60 7.13 -11.14 8.91
CA GLY A 60 8.08 -10.95 7.80
C GLY A 60 7.61 -11.56 6.46
N ILE A 61 6.39 -12.08 6.43
CA ILE A 61 5.77 -12.67 5.25
C ILE A 61 5.22 -11.58 4.34
N GLY A 62 5.88 -11.40 3.19
CA GLY A 62 5.46 -10.47 2.16
C GLY A 62 6.33 -10.61 0.93
N GLU A 63 5.73 -10.46 -0.25
CA GLU A 63 6.47 -10.41 -1.51
C GLU A 63 6.54 -8.95 -1.98
N SER A 64 7.75 -8.46 -2.23
CA SER A 64 8.00 -7.15 -2.84
C SER A 64 8.22 -7.28 -4.36
N ASP A 65 7.99 -6.21 -5.13
CA ASP A 65 8.19 -6.17 -6.61
C ASP A 65 7.24 -7.08 -7.42
N ILE A 66 6.14 -7.55 -6.83
CA ILE A 66 5.11 -8.31 -7.54
C ILE A 66 4.06 -7.40 -8.18
N ARG A 67 3.44 -7.89 -9.26
CA ARG A 67 2.29 -7.21 -9.88
C ARG A 67 1.09 -7.31 -8.94
N VAL A 68 0.47 -6.17 -8.66
CA VAL A 68 -0.72 -6.11 -7.81
C VAL A 68 -1.92 -5.72 -8.66
N ASN A 69 -2.99 -6.51 -8.62
CA ASN A 69 -4.24 -6.20 -9.31
C ASN A 69 -5.25 -5.66 -8.30
N PHE A 70 -5.69 -4.42 -8.49
CA PHE A 70 -6.75 -3.79 -7.72
C PHE A 70 -7.92 -3.46 -8.65
N GLY A 71 -9.09 -4.05 -8.40
CA GLY A 71 -10.33 -3.68 -9.08
C GLY A 71 -10.28 -3.74 -10.62
N GLY A 72 -9.45 -4.61 -11.20
CA GLY A 72 -9.24 -4.72 -12.65
C GLY A 72 -8.04 -3.92 -13.20
N VAL A 73 -7.38 -3.10 -12.37
CA VAL A 73 -6.18 -2.34 -12.73
C VAL A 73 -4.94 -3.04 -12.19
N THR A 74 -3.92 -3.25 -13.04
CA THR A 74 -2.65 -3.87 -12.64
C THR A 74 -1.58 -2.82 -12.41
N PHE A 75 -1.01 -2.78 -11.21
CA PHE A 75 0.08 -1.90 -10.80
C PHE A 75 1.42 -2.61 -11.01
N PHE A 76 2.35 -1.89 -11.63
CA PHE A 76 3.69 -2.36 -11.94
C PHE A 76 4.71 -1.57 -11.11
N SER A 77 5.51 -2.29 -10.32
CA SER A 77 6.52 -1.72 -9.41
C SER A 77 7.64 -0.96 -10.14
N ARG A 78 8.00 -1.38 -11.37
CA ARG A 78 8.99 -0.67 -12.19
C ARG A 78 8.34 -0.02 -13.40
N ARG A 79 8.81 1.19 -13.75
CA ARG A 79 8.50 1.85 -15.02
C ARG A 79 8.61 0.83 -16.15
N PRO A 80 7.53 0.52 -16.89
CA PRO A 80 7.68 -0.12 -18.16
C PRO A 80 8.33 0.92 -19.07
N SER A 81 9.64 0.81 -19.32
CA SER A 81 10.27 1.46 -20.47
C SER A 81 9.63 1.01 -21.80
N LEU A 82 8.69 0.07 -21.76
CA LEU A 82 7.79 -0.29 -22.85
C LEU A 82 6.37 0.25 -22.63
N CYS A 83 6.16 1.54 -22.88
CA CYS A 83 4.83 2.07 -23.20
C CYS A 83 4.34 1.62 -24.61
N ARG A 84 4.80 0.46 -25.10
CA ARG A 84 4.48 -0.10 -26.44
C ARG A 84 3.67 -1.39 -26.38
N GLN A 85 3.59 -2.07 -25.23
CA GLN A 85 2.91 -3.36 -25.11
C GLN A 85 1.43 -3.25 -24.71
N TYR A 86 0.94 -2.04 -24.43
CA TYR A 86 -0.49 -1.81 -24.16
C TYR A 86 -1.38 -1.81 -25.41
N ARG A 87 -0.82 -2.07 -26.61
CA ARG A 87 -1.57 -2.19 -27.86
C ARG A 87 -2.02 -3.63 -28.18
N ASP A 88 -1.58 -4.63 -27.41
CA ASP A 88 -1.76 -6.06 -27.72
C ASP A 88 -2.47 -6.86 -26.62
N TYR A 89 -3.36 -6.23 -25.83
CA TYR A 89 -4.29 -6.96 -24.96
C TYR A 89 -5.68 -7.04 -25.62
N PRO A 90 -6.04 -8.17 -26.23
CA PRO A 90 -7.43 -8.54 -26.40
C PRO A 90 -7.90 -9.22 -25.11
N PHE A 91 -8.91 -8.60 -24.47
CA PHE A 91 -9.67 -9.07 -23.29
C PHE A 91 -8.99 -8.92 -21.93
#